data_AF-A0A2E4WIL3-F1
#
_entry.id   AF-A0A2E4WIL3-F1
#
_cell.length_a   1.000
_cell.length_b   1.000
_cell.length_c   1.000
_cell.angle_alpha   90.00
_cell.angle_beta   90.00
_cell.angle_gamma   90.00
#
_symmetry.space_group_name_H-M   'P 1'
#
loop_
_entity.id
_entity.type
_entity.pdbx_description
1 polymer ?
#
loop_
_entity_poly.entity_id
_entity_poly.type
_entity_poly.pdbx_seq_one_letter_code
_entity_poly.pdbx_strand_id
1 'polypeptide(L)'
;MITPSNRGWLGTGFAILMFLILSIMISSMGRKIILSSSRAMDAAREKQAYWNSRVGRSVGYQEQDKGQGIIEFEGGTVLFDDLCVIGQSAEVVSGGSVITIESDDFDQGETIDSAHRLVSECNGQNRSPQLNWSGVPEDAESLVIIASDADAGNVTHWAIYGIAVSTTALAQNITISSPATELVEYAGPCPPQGDGVNHRYVFKIYALNTTIDTSIDDGDVAALRSAMSGKVIACGQITGRYQRF
;
A
#
# COMPACT_ATOMS: atom_id res chain seq x y z
N MET A 1 80.94 -4.34 34.47
CA MET A 1 80.69 -5.41 33.47
C MET A 1 79.30 -5.23 32.89
N ILE A 2 79.20 -5.42 31.58
CA ILE A 2 78.07 -5.14 30.67
C ILE A 2 76.94 -6.16 30.95
N THR A 3 75.66 -5.78 31.06
CA THR A 3 74.68 -5.69 29.95
C THR A 3 73.34 -5.15 30.50
N PRO A 4 72.60 -4.30 29.76
CA PRO A 4 71.15 -4.34 29.79
C PRO A 4 70.60 -4.93 28.49
N SER A 5 69.55 -5.70 28.66
CA SER A 5 68.95 -6.57 27.66
C SER A 5 68.23 -5.79 26.56
N ASN A 6 68.46 -6.20 25.32
CA ASN A 6 67.80 -5.68 24.14
C ASN A 6 66.43 -6.38 23.97
N ARG A 7 65.38 -5.89 24.62
CA ARG A 7 63.99 -6.32 24.38
C ARG A 7 63.04 -5.14 24.51
N GLY A 8 62.41 -4.76 23.40
CA GLY A 8 61.25 -3.87 23.44
C GLY A 8 61.12 -2.84 22.31
N TRP A 9 61.61 -3.09 21.10
CA TRP A 9 61.38 -2.16 19.98
C TRP A 9 61.06 -2.87 18.66
N LEU A 10 60.22 -3.90 18.72
CA LEU A 10 59.67 -4.56 17.52
C LEU A 10 58.13 -4.69 17.55
N GLY A 11 57.45 -4.32 18.65
CA GLY A 11 56.00 -4.48 18.80
C GLY A 11 55.15 -3.33 18.25
N THR A 12 55.63 -2.09 18.36
CA THR A 12 54.82 -0.90 18.02
C THR A 12 54.80 -0.61 16.51
N GLY A 13 55.91 -0.82 15.82
CA GLY A 13 55.98 -0.61 14.36
C GLY A 13 55.15 -1.62 13.57
N PHE A 14 55.10 -2.88 14.01
CA PHE A 14 54.33 -3.93 13.34
C PHE A 14 52.81 -3.73 13.51
N ALA A 15 52.38 -3.27 14.69
CA ALA A 15 50.98 -2.95 14.94
C ALA A 15 50.49 -1.78 14.09
N ILE A 16 51.29 -0.70 13.96
CA ILE A 16 50.93 0.46 13.14
C ILE A 16 50.86 0.10 11.65
N LEU A 17 51.81 -0.72 11.17
CA LEU A 17 51.81 -1.18 9.79
C LEU A 17 50.61 -2.12 9.50
N MET A 18 50.26 -3.00 10.44
CA MET A 18 49.09 -3.87 10.30
C MET A 18 47.78 -3.07 10.30
N PHE A 19 47.67 -2.02 11.13
CA PHE A 19 46.52 -1.12 11.11
C PHE A 19 46.41 -0.31 9.82
N LEU A 20 47.53 0.17 9.26
CA LEU A 20 47.55 0.85 7.97
C LEU A 20 47.17 -0.07 6.82
N ILE A 21 47.66 -1.31 6.81
CA ILE A 21 47.30 -2.32 5.81
C ILE A 21 45.83 -2.72 5.94
N LEU A 22 45.30 -2.89 7.16
CA LEU A 22 43.89 -3.18 7.40
C LEU A 22 42.99 -2.00 6.95
N SER A 23 43.42 -0.76 7.19
CA SER A 23 42.69 0.44 6.78
C SER A 23 42.68 0.62 5.25
N ILE A 24 43.79 0.31 4.57
CA ILE A 24 43.86 0.32 3.09
C ILE A 24 43.05 -0.84 2.49
N MET A 25 43.01 -2.01 3.13
CA MET A 25 42.18 -3.13 2.68
C MET A 25 40.67 -2.83 2.85
N ILE A 26 40.27 -2.14 3.93
CA ILE A 26 38.89 -1.66 4.13
C ILE A 26 38.51 -0.61 3.07
N SER A 27 39.44 0.27 2.69
CA SER A 27 39.20 1.28 1.65
C SER A 27 39.27 0.73 0.21
N SER A 28 39.94 -0.40 0.00
CA SER A 28 40.13 -1.07 -1.30
C SER A 28 39.03 -2.11 -1.60
N MET A 29 38.39 -2.67 -0.55
CA MET A 29 37.18 -3.50 -0.68
C MET A 29 35.90 -2.68 -0.80
N GLY A 30 35.94 -1.62 -1.60
CA GLY A 30 34.76 -1.01 -2.22
C GLY A 30 34.14 -1.97 -3.24
N ARG A 31 33.73 -3.17 -2.79
CA ARG A 31 32.81 -4.01 -3.54
C ARG A 31 31.50 -3.26 -3.60
N LYS A 32 31.15 -2.86 -4.82
CA LYS A 32 29.80 -2.70 -5.37
C LYS A 32 28.72 -3.18 -4.39
N ILE A 33 28.31 -2.31 -3.48
CA ILE A 33 26.94 -2.38 -2.95
C ILE A 33 26.15 -1.72 -4.07
N ILE A 34 25.41 -2.54 -4.82
CA ILE A 34 24.37 -2.04 -5.69
C ILE A 34 23.33 -1.42 -4.75
N LEU A 35 23.48 -0.12 -4.45
CA LEU A 35 22.41 0.69 -3.92
C LEU A 35 21.45 0.91 -5.09
N SER A 36 20.62 -0.09 -5.36
CA SER A 36 19.34 0.10 -6.00
C SER A 36 18.36 0.59 -4.93
N SER A 37 18.63 1.75 -4.33
CA SER A 37 17.57 2.46 -3.62
C SER A 37 16.88 3.34 -4.65
N SER A 38 15.66 2.98 -5.01
CA SER A 38 14.80 3.92 -5.72
C SER A 38 14.61 5.12 -4.79
N ARG A 39 14.59 6.35 -5.33
CA ARG A 39 14.32 7.56 -4.54
C ARG A 39 13.04 7.45 -3.69
N ALA A 40 12.09 6.62 -4.11
CA ALA A 40 10.88 6.29 -3.36
C ALA A 40 11.18 5.48 -2.09
N MET A 41 12.08 4.49 -2.15
CA MET A 41 12.52 3.73 -0.98
C MET A 41 13.31 4.57 0.02
N ASP A 42 14.10 5.52 -0.46
CA ASP A 42 14.82 6.45 0.42
C ASP A 42 13.85 7.42 1.10
N ALA A 43 12.86 7.93 0.37
CA ALA A 43 11.79 8.76 0.97
C ALA A 43 10.95 7.99 1.99
N ALA A 44 10.63 6.73 1.73
CA ALA A 44 9.91 5.87 2.69
C ALA A 44 10.76 5.57 3.94
N ARG A 45 12.07 5.30 3.76
CA ARG A 45 13.01 5.10 4.87
C ARG A 45 13.25 6.36 5.68
N GLU A 46 13.33 7.53 5.05
CA GLU A 46 13.44 8.82 5.72
C GLU A 46 12.17 9.13 6.53
N LYS A 47 10.98 8.92 5.95
CA LYS A 47 9.71 9.06 6.66
C LYS A 47 9.61 8.09 7.84
N GLN A 48 10.07 6.85 7.67
CA GLN A 48 10.11 5.83 8.74
C GLN A 48 11.13 6.16 9.82
N ALA A 49 12.33 6.61 9.47
CA ALA A 49 13.37 6.98 10.42
C ALA A 49 12.98 8.23 11.21
N TYR A 50 12.38 9.21 10.54
CA TYR A 50 11.76 10.37 11.17
C TYR A 50 10.67 9.94 12.16
N TRP A 51 9.77 9.03 11.76
CA TRP A 51 8.74 8.47 12.62
C TRP A 51 9.33 7.74 13.85
N ASN A 52 10.23 6.78 13.63
CA ASN A 52 10.87 5.99 14.69
C ASN A 52 11.59 6.89 15.72
N SER A 53 12.18 8.00 15.27
CA SER A 53 12.85 8.96 16.14
C SER A 53 11.88 9.77 17.02
N ARG A 54 10.62 9.94 16.60
CA ARG A 54 9.60 10.73 17.30
C ARG A 54 8.79 9.91 18.29
N VAL A 55 8.42 8.68 17.95
CA VAL A 55 7.60 7.81 18.83
C VAL A 55 8.39 6.92 19.77
N GLY A 56 9.72 6.89 19.67
CA GLY A 56 10.58 6.16 20.60
C GLY A 56 10.43 4.63 20.55
N ARG A 57 9.79 4.09 19.51
CA ARG A 57 9.63 2.65 19.27
C ARG A 57 9.93 2.32 17.81
N SER A 58 10.71 1.26 17.60
CA SER A 58 11.01 0.72 16.28
C SER A 58 9.84 -0.12 15.79
N VAL A 59 9.09 0.37 14.80
CA VAL A 59 8.27 -0.52 13.97
C VAL A 59 9.23 -1.22 13.03
N GLY A 60 9.31 -2.56 13.15
CA GLY A 60 10.08 -3.37 12.22
C GLY A 60 9.48 -3.22 10.83
N TYR A 61 10.29 -2.77 9.87
CA TYR A 61 9.95 -2.83 8.45
C TYR A 61 9.59 -4.27 8.10
N GLN A 62 8.29 -4.56 7.95
CA GLN A 62 7.82 -5.80 7.32
C GLN A 62 8.01 -5.57 5.83
N GLU A 63 9.14 -6.05 5.31
CA GLU A 63 9.66 -5.87 3.96
C GLU A 63 8.78 -6.48 2.84
N GLN A 64 7.50 -6.82 3.11
CA GLN A 64 6.71 -7.63 2.18
C GLN A 64 5.41 -7.04 1.63
N ASP A 65 4.94 -5.86 2.05
CA ASP A 65 3.74 -5.29 1.45
C ASP A 65 3.98 -3.91 0.85
N LYS A 66 3.80 -3.84 -0.48
CA LYS A 66 4.02 -2.69 -1.35
C LYS A 66 3.09 -1.51 -1.00
N GLY A 67 3.39 -0.78 0.08
CA GLY A 67 2.78 0.51 0.41
C GLY A 67 1.29 0.50 0.78
N GLN A 68 0.71 -0.68 1.03
CA GLN A 68 -0.72 -0.84 1.29
C GLN A 68 -0.95 -1.73 2.50
N GLY A 69 -1.74 -1.26 3.48
CA GLY A 69 -2.03 -2.08 4.66
C GLY A 69 -2.86 -1.39 5.73
N ILE A 70 -3.40 -2.20 6.63
CA ILE A 70 -4.07 -1.79 7.87
C ILE A 70 -3.11 -2.14 9.00
N ILE A 71 -2.73 -1.16 9.82
CA ILE A 71 -1.99 -1.41 11.07
C ILE A 71 -2.91 -1.08 12.25
N GLU A 72 -3.23 -2.09 13.05
CA GLU A 72 -3.97 -1.93 14.30
C GLU A 72 -2.99 -1.70 15.46
N PHE A 73 -3.27 -0.70 16.29
CA PHE A 73 -2.54 -0.41 17.52
C PHE A 73 -3.53 -0.40 18.71
N GLU A 74 -3.03 -0.57 19.94
CA GLU A 74 -3.83 -0.24 21.13
C GLU A 74 -4.15 1.26 21.12
N GLY A 75 -5.36 1.62 20.64
CA GLY A 75 -5.85 2.98 20.54
C GLY A 75 -6.16 3.49 19.13
N GLY A 76 -6.03 2.68 18.07
CA GLY A 76 -6.49 3.08 16.73
C GLY A 76 -5.98 2.24 15.57
N THR A 77 -6.57 2.49 14.40
CA THR A 77 -6.22 1.84 13.13
C THR A 77 -5.53 2.85 12.20
N VAL A 78 -4.45 2.45 11.55
CA VAL A 78 -3.80 3.25 10.51
C VAL A 78 -3.92 2.56 9.16
N LEU A 79 -4.59 3.22 8.22
CA LEU A 79 -4.65 2.83 6.82
C LEU A 79 -3.54 3.55 6.07
N PHE A 80 -2.69 2.79 5.37
CA PHE A 80 -1.68 3.34 4.48
C PHE A 80 -2.05 2.96 3.04
N ASP A 81 -2.33 3.96 2.22
CA ASP A 81 -2.37 3.91 0.76
C ASP A 81 -1.56 5.10 0.21
N ASP A 82 -1.06 4.98 -1.02
CA ASP A 82 -0.30 6.06 -1.67
C ASP A 82 -1.10 7.37 -1.78
N LEU A 83 -2.44 7.31 -1.77
CA LEU A 83 -3.34 8.46 -1.84
C LEU A 83 -3.99 8.82 -0.50
N CYS A 84 -3.81 8.01 0.55
CA CYS A 84 -4.51 8.21 1.83
C CYS A 84 -3.72 7.64 3.01
N VAL A 85 -3.38 8.49 3.97
CA VAL A 85 -2.76 8.10 5.24
C VAL A 85 -3.66 8.56 6.37
N ILE A 86 -4.42 7.66 7.00
CA ILE A 86 -5.34 8.03 8.09
C ILE A 86 -4.99 7.21 9.31
N GLY A 87 -4.75 7.87 10.44
CA GLY A 87 -4.44 7.21 11.70
C GLY A 87 -4.89 8.01 12.92
N GLN A 88 -5.45 7.33 13.92
CA GLN A 88 -5.68 7.90 15.25
C GLN A 88 -4.42 7.69 16.12
N SER A 89 -3.47 8.60 16.02
CA SER A 89 -2.57 8.94 17.12
C SER A 89 -2.22 10.42 16.99
N ALA A 90 -1.89 11.07 18.10
CA ALA A 90 -1.88 12.53 18.28
C ALA A 90 -1.02 13.37 17.30
N GLU A 91 -0.36 12.78 16.30
CA GLU A 91 0.52 13.49 15.34
C GLU A 91 0.41 13.00 13.87
N VAL A 92 -0.67 12.35 13.43
CA VAL A 92 -0.87 12.06 11.99
C VAL A 92 -1.51 13.26 11.28
N VAL A 93 -0.68 14.06 10.58
CA VAL A 93 -1.17 15.07 9.63
C VAL A 93 -1.40 14.42 8.28
N SER A 94 -2.57 13.82 8.14
CA SER A 94 -3.36 13.91 6.91
C SER A 94 -4.78 14.12 7.41
N GLY A 95 -5.40 15.22 7.00
CA GLY A 95 -6.68 15.70 7.56
C GLY A 95 -7.89 14.87 7.16
N GLY A 96 -7.75 13.54 7.07
CA GLY A 96 -8.81 12.66 6.60
C GLY A 96 -9.46 11.79 7.66
N SER A 97 -10.73 11.44 7.41
CA SER A 97 -11.53 10.54 8.26
C SER A 97 -11.58 9.11 7.71
N VAL A 98 -11.71 8.10 8.58
CA VAL A 98 -11.85 6.70 8.14
C VAL A 98 -13.29 6.45 7.66
N ILE A 99 -13.43 5.93 6.45
CA ILE A 99 -14.70 5.40 5.92
C ILE A 99 -14.75 3.92 6.30
N THR A 100 -15.85 3.48 6.91
CA THR A 100 -16.11 2.05 7.10
C THR A 100 -16.75 1.53 5.83
N ILE A 101 -16.19 0.48 5.23
CA ILE A 101 -16.74 -0.21 4.07
C ILE A 101 -16.88 -1.69 4.37
N GLU A 102 -18.03 -2.24 4.01
CA GLU A 102 -18.45 -3.61 4.28
C GLU A 102 -19.07 -4.23 3.02
N SER A 103 -19.25 -5.55 3.04
CA SER A 103 -19.93 -6.29 2.00
C SER A 103 -20.77 -7.41 2.62
N ASP A 104 -21.99 -7.61 2.13
CA ASP A 104 -22.80 -8.78 2.45
C ASP A 104 -22.31 -10.05 1.72
N ASP A 105 -21.44 -9.89 0.72
CA ASP A 105 -20.96 -10.98 -0.13
C ASP A 105 -19.67 -11.64 0.39
N PHE A 106 -18.89 -10.94 1.23
CA PHE A 106 -17.72 -11.48 1.92
C PHE A 106 -17.28 -10.60 3.09
N ASP A 107 -16.74 -11.24 4.14
CA ASP A 107 -16.13 -10.54 5.27
C ASP A 107 -14.67 -10.15 4.97
N GLN A 108 -14.14 -9.21 5.78
CA GLN A 108 -12.75 -8.80 5.71
C GLN A 108 -11.78 -10.00 5.80
N GLY A 109 -11.06 -10.23 4.72
CA GLY A 109 -10.03 -11.25 4.57
C GLY A 109 -10.55 -12.62 4.19
N GLU A 110 -11.87 -12.81 4.07
CA GLU A 110 -12.48 -14.08 3.72
C GLU A 110 -12.41 -14.37 2.21
N THR A 111 -12.72 -15.62 1.86
CA THR A 111 -12.67 -16.07 0.46
C THR A 111 -13.83 -15.48 -0.33
N ILE A 112 -13.53 -14.91 -1.49
CA ILE A 112 -14.51 -14.40 -2.45
C ILE A 112 -15.22 -15.56 -3.15
N ASP A 113 -16.56 -15.58 -3.10
CA ASP A 113 -17.39 -16.64 -3.70
C ASP A 113 -17.28 -16.71 -5.24
N SER A 114 -17.66 -17.86 -5.81
CA SER A 114 -17.87 -18.07 -7.26
C SER A 114 -18.70 -17.00 -7.96
N ALA A 115 -19.69 -16.41 -7.28
CA ALA A 115 -20.50 -15.35 -7.88
C ALA A 115 -19.65 -14.19 -8.42
N HIS A 116 -18.53 -13.88 -7.76
CA HIS A 116 -17.71 -12.71 -8.07
C HIS A 116 -16.47 -13.03 -8.90
N ARG A 117 -16.16 -14.31 -9.13
CA ARG A 117 -14.99 -14.74 -9.91
C ARG A 117 -15.21 -14.57 -11.41
N LEU A 118 -14.12 -14.43 -12.17
CA LEU A 118 -14.19 -14.32 -13.63
C LEU A 118 -14.81 -15.59 -14.26
N VAL A 119 -15.61 -15.44 -15.31
CA VAL A 119 -16.39 -16.54 -15.91
C VAL A 119 -15.50 -17.60 -16.56
N SER A 120 -14.76 -17.23 -17.61
CA SER A 120 -14.14 -18.17 -18.55
C SER A 120 -13.06 -19.05 -17.93
N GLU A 121 -12.17 -18.45 -17.15
CA GLU A 121 -10.98 -19.13 -16.64
C GLU A 121 -11.09 -19.56 -15.18
N CYS A 122 -12.08 -19.01 -14.45
CA CYS A 122 -12.22 -19.18 -13.02
C CYS A 122 -13.59 -19.69 -12.56
N ASN A 123 -14.44 -20.12 -13.51
CA ASN A 123 -15.75 -20.75 -13.27
C ASN A 123 -16.67 -19.91 -12.38
N GLY A 124 -16.58 -18.58 -12.48
CA GLY A 124 -17.42 -17.67 -11.73
C GLY A 124 -18.57 -17.07 -12.54
N GLN A 125 -19.22 -16.06 -11.97
CA GLN A 125 -20.34 -15.34 -12.60
C GLN A 125 -20.00 -13.88 -12.92
N ASN A 126 -18.80 -13.42 -12.57
CA ASN A 126 -18.28 -12.07 -12.78
C ASN A 126 -19.21 -10.95 -12.30
N ARG A 127 -19.88 -11.17 -11.17
CA ARG A 127 -20.75 -10.18 -10.55
C ARG A 127 -19.94 -9.31 -9.61
N SER A 128 -19.97 -7.99 -9.79
CA SER A 128 -19.39 -7.08 -8.80
C SER A 128 -20.06 -7.32 -7.43
N PRO A 129 -19.30 -7.33 -6.32
CA PRO A 129 -19.88 -7.55 -5.01
C PRO A 129 -20.75 -6.37 -4.57
N GLN A 130 -21.72 -6.64 -3.71
CA GLN A 130 -22.38 -5.61 -2.92
C GLN A 130 -21.32 -4.91 -2.06
N LEU A 131 -21.41 -3.59 -1.93
CA LEU A 131 -20.58 -2.80 -1.03
C LEU A 131 -21.46 -1.77 -0.34
N ASN A 132 -21.34 -1.61 0.98
CA ASN A 132 -21.95 -0.51 1.72
C ASN A 132 -20.89 0.22 2.54
N TRP A 133 -21.12 1.50 2.80
CA TRP A 133 -20.18 2.31 3.57
C TRP A 133 -20.85 3.36 4.44
N SER A 134 -20.11 3.79 5.45
CA SER A 134 -20.48 4.86 6.38
C SER A 134 -19.26 5.68 6.80
N GLY A 135 -19.48 6.84 7.40
CA GLY A 135 -18.40 7.72 7.85
C GLY A 135 -17.83 8.62 6.74
N VAL A 136 -18.60 8.87 5.67
CA VAL A 136 -18.25 9.88 4.66
C VAL A 136 -18.31 11.27 5.31
N PRO A 137 -17.25 12.10 5.21
CA PRO A 137 -17.26 13.47 5.74
C PRO A 137 -18.31 14.36 5.10
N GLU A 138 -18.84 15.33 5.85
CA GLU A 138 -19.83 16.30 5.35
C GLU A 138 -19.28 17.23 4.26
N ASP A 139 -17.97 17.46 4.24
CA ASP A 139 -17.26 18.29 3.24
C ASP A 139 -16.81 17.48 2.01
N ALA A 140 -17.22 16.22 1.89
CA ALA A 140 -17.05 15.45 0.66
C ALA A 140 -18.00 15.93 -0.45
N GLU A 141 -17.49 16.02 -1.66
CA GLU A 141 -18.28 16.36 -2.86
C GLU A 141 -18.48 15.16 -3.80
N SER A 142 -17.55 14.19 -3.80
CA SER A 142 -17.70 12.96 -4.59
C SER A 142 -16.97 11.76 -3.97
N LEU A 143 -17.39 10.56 -4.36
CA LEU A 143 -16.80 9.29 -3.94
C LEU A 143 -16.18 8.54 -5.13
N VAL A 144 -15.16 7.75 -4.85
CA VAL A 144 -14.43 6.90 -5.80
C VAL A 144 -14.24 5.52 -5.21
N ILE A 145 -14.43 4.48 -6.01
CA ILE A 145 -14.10 3.08 -5.66
C ILE A 145 -13.03 2.57 -6.62
N ILE A 146 -11.99 1.94 -6.09
CA ILE A 146 -10.96 1.23 -6.87
C ILE A 146 -10.75 -0.14 -6.22
N ALA A 147 -10.96 -1.21 -7.00
CA ALA A 147 -10.60 -2.57 -6.62
C ALA A 147 -9.31 -3.00 -7.32
N SER A 148 -8.36 -3.53 -6.57
CA SER A 148 -7.08 -3.99 -7.13
C SER A 148 -6.55 -5.26 -6.47
N ASP A 149 -5.85 -6.08 -7.24
CA ASP A 149 -5.12 -7.24 -6.75
C ASP A 149 -3.72 -6.82 -6.26
N ALA A 150 -3.54 -6.80 -4.94
CA ALA A 150 -2.30 -6.35 -4.30
C ALA A 150 -1.12 -7.29 -4.60
N ASP A 151 -1.40 -8.57 -4.83
CA ASP A 151 -0.41 -9.62 -5.03
C ASP A 151 0.00 -9.76 -6.51
N ALA A 152 -0.84 -9.28 -7.44
CA ALA A 152 -0.53 -9.15 -8.87
C ALA A 152 0.05 -7.78 -9.27
N GLY A 153 0.61 -7.00 -8.34
CA GLY A 153 1.20 -5.70 -8.65
C GLY A 153 0.17 -4.57 -8.82
N ASN A 154 -0.91 -4.61 -8.04
CA ASN A 154 -2.01 -3.65 -8.06
C ASN A 154 -2.76 -3.60 -9.40
N VAL A 155 -2.91 -4.74 -10.08
CA VAL A 155 -3.80 -4.86 -11.25
C VAL A 155 -5.18 -4.39 -10.85
N THR A 156 -5.75 -3.46 -11.60
CA THR A 156 -7.08 -2.92 -11.31
C THR A 156 -8.14 -3.85 -11.86
N HIS A 157 -9.07 -4.23 -10.99
CA HIS A 157 -10.20 -5.11 -11.28
C HIS A 157 -11.52 -4.35 -11.39
N TRP A 158 -11.60 -3.13 -10.85
CA TRP A 158 -12.78 -2.28 -10.93
C TRP A 158 -12.40 -0.84 -10.60
N ALA A 159 -12.95 0.13 -11.31
CA ALA A 159 -12.76 1.55 -10.97
C ALA A 159 -14.02 2.35 -11.31
N ILE A 160 -14.53 3.07 -10.31
CA ILE A 160 -15.70 3.94 -10.44
C ILE A 160 -15.38 5.28 -9.81
N TYR A 161 -15.71 6.38 -10.49
CA TYR A 161 -15.58 7.72 -9.94
C TYR A 161 -16.84 8.55 -10.18
N GLY A 162 -16.98 9.66 -9.47
CA GLY A 162 -18.16 10.53 -9.57
C GLY A 162 -19.40 9.96 -8.85
N ILE A 163 -19.20 9.03 -7.91
CA ILE A 163 -20.29 8.51 -7.08
C ILE A 163 -20.79 9.66 -6.17
N ALA A 164 -22.10 9.91 -6.17
CA ALA A 164 -22.70 10.93 -5.32
C ALA A 164 -22.50 10.61 -3.84
N VAL A 165 -22.22 11.62 -3.01
CA VAL A 165 -22.00 11.44 -1.56
C VAL A 165 -23.26 10.97 -0.80
N SER A 166 -24.44 11.13 -1.39
CA SER A 166 -25.70 10.57 -0.87
C SER A 166 -25.82 9.06 -1.10
N THR A 167 -25.00 8.48 -1.96
CA THR A 167 -24.93 7.02 -2.17
C THR A 167 -24.17 6.38 -1.02
N THR A 168 -24.81 5.45 -0.32
CA THR A 168 -24.24 4.72 0.82
C THR A 168 -23.99 3.24 0.53
N ALA A 169 -24.41 2.75 -0.64
CA ALA A 169 -24.18 1.38 -1.06
C ALA A 169 -24.23 1.21 -2.59
N LEU A 170 -23.53 0.19 -3.09
CA LEU A 170 -23.68 -0.41 -4.40
C LEU A 170 -24.28 -1.80 -4.23
N ALA A 171 -25.35 -2.10 -4.96
CA ALA A 171 -25.90 -3.45 -5.01
C ALA A 171 -24.96 -4.39 -5.76
N GLN A 172 -25.03 -5.69 -5.46
CA GLN A 172 -24.34 -6.71 -6.23
C GLN A 172 -24.68 -6.58 -7.72
N ASN A 173 -23.66 -6.63 -8.57
CA ASN A 173 -23.79 -6.58 -10.02
C ASN A 173 -24.55 -5.33 -10.54
N ILE A 174 -24.40 -4.20 -9.84
CA ILE A 174 -25.03 -2.94 -10.24
C ILE A 174 -24.49 -2.45 -11.59
N THR A 175 -25.37 -1.92 -12.43
CA THR A 175 -24.97 -1.14 -13.61
C THR A 175 -24.69 0.30 -13.19
N ILE A 176 -23.46 0.76 -13.41
CA ILE A 176 -23.07 2.13 -13.10
C ILE A 176 -23.62 3.06 -14.18
N SER A 177 -24.17 4.19 -13.74
CA SER A 177 -24.75 5.20 -14.62
C SER A 177 -24.54 6.60 -14.03
N SER A 178 -24.76 7.60 -14.89
CA SER A 178 -24.63 9.01 -14.54
C SER A 178 -25.36 9.36 -13.23
N PRO A 179 -24.74 10.13 -12.32
CA PRO A 179 -23.53 10.94 -12.51
C PRO A 179 -22.20 10.17 -12.35
N ALA A 180 -22.22 8.91 -11.93
CA ALA A 180 -21.01 8.11 -11.79
C ALA A 180 -20.55 7.55 -13.15
N THR A 181 -19.24 7.29 -13.25
CA THR A 181 -18.61 6.67 -14.41
C THR A 181 -17.84 5.44 -13.96
N GLU A 182 -18.14 4.30 -14.58
CA GLU A 182 -17.33 3.08 -14.48
C GLU A 182 -16.18 3.19 -15.49
N LEU A 183 -14.99 3.47 -14.97
CA LEU A 183 -13.76 3.68 -15.74
C LEU A 183 -13.08 2.37 -16.11
N VAL A 184 -13.26 1.35 -15.27
CA VAL A 184 -12.82 -0.02 -15.52
C VAL A 184 -13.98 -0.91 -15.11
N GLU A 185 -14.54 -1.65 -16.05
CA GLU A 185 -15.59 -2.63 -15.77
C GLU A 185 -15.10 -3.70 -14.78
N TYR A 186 -16.01 -4.20 -13.95
CA TYR A 186 -15.67 -5.24 -12.99
C TYR A 186 -15.16 -6.51 -13.69
N ALA A 187 -13.91 -6.86 -13.41
CA ALA A 187 -13.32 -8.16 -13.71
C ALA A 187 -13.06 -8.89 -12.39
N GLY A 188 -13.68 -10.05 -12.21
CA GLY A 188 -13.58 -10.84 -11.00
C GLY A 188 -12.19 -11.43 -10.75
N PRO A 189 -11.91 -11.91 -9.53
CA PRO A 189 -10.69 -12.65 -9.20
C PRO A 189 -10.44 -13.81 -10.17
N CYS A 190 -9.22 -13.85 -10.72
CA CYS A 190 -8.76 -14.99 -11.50
C CYS A 190 -7.22 -15.09 -11.50
N PRO A 191 -6.61 -15.43 -10.35
CA PRO A 191 -5.17 -15.53 -10.24
C PRO A 191 -4.65 -16.74 -11.05
N PRO A 192 -3.36 -16.75 -11.40
CA PRO A 192 -2.72 -17.88 -12.05
C PRO A 192 -2.99 -19.21 -11.34
N GLN A 193 -3.21 -20.28 -12.11
CA GLN A 193 -3.42 -21.59 -11.52
C GLN A 193 -2.14 -22.11 -10.85
N GLY A 194 -2.22 -22.49 -9.58
CA GLY A 194 -1.15 -23.18 -8.88
C GLY A 194 0.05 -22.31 -8.54
N ASP A 195 -0.09 -20.98 -8.52
CA ASP A 195 0.98 -20.07 -8.08
C ASP A 195 1.26 -20.13 -6.57
N GLY A 196 0.35 -20.76 -5.82
CA GLY A 196 0.48 -20.95 -4.37
C GLY A 196 0.15 -19.71 -3.55
N VAL A 197 -0.39 -18.66 -4.16
CA VAL A 197 -0.69 -17.38 -3.51
C VAL A 197 -2.19 -17.25 -3.31
N ASN A 198 -2.60 -16.86 -2.10
CA ASN A 198 -3.99 -16.46 -1.84
C ASN A 198 -4.11 -14.95 -2.04
N HIS A 199 -4.37 -14.55 -3.28
CA HIS A 199 -4.37 -13.17 -3.72
C HIS A 199 -5.38 -12.32 -2.94
N ARG A 200 -4.97 -11.10 -2.61
CA ARG A 200 -5.77 -10.08 -1.91
C ARG A 200 -6.37 -9.11 -2.92
N TYR A 201 -7.68 -9.11 -3.01
CA TYR A 201 -8.48 -8.18 -3.79
C TYR A 201 -8.98 -7.07 -2.87
N VAL A 202 -8.33 -5.92 -2.95
CA VAL A 202 -8.57 -4.78 -2.06
C VAL A 202 -9.53 -3.81 -2.72
N PHE A 203 -10.72 -3.66 -2.15
CA PHE A 203 -11.73 -2.67 -2.56
C PHE A 203 -11.54 -1.43 -1.70
N LYS A 204 -11.11 -0.34 -2.31
CA LYS A 204 -10.86 0.94 -1.64
C LYS A 204 -11.95 1.93 -2.01
N ILE A 205 -12.43 2.67 -1.01
CA ILE A 205 -13.28 3.83 -1.20
C ILE A 205 -12.52 5.09 -0.79
N TYR A 206 -12.70 6.16 -1.54
CA TYR A 206 -12.14 7.48 -1.26
C TYR A 206 -13.25 8.52 -1.31
N ALA A 207 -13.25 9.46 -0.37
CA ALA A 207 -14.02 10.69 -0.47
C ALA A 207 -13.10 11.83 -0.90
N LEU A 208 -13.56 12.59 -1.89
CA LEU A 208 -12.90 13.75 -2.43
C LEU A 208 -13.63 15.01 -1.98
N ASN A 209 -12.90 16.08 -1.66
CA ASN A 209 -13.45 17.41 -1.39
C ASN A 209 -13.84 18.19 -2.67
N THR A 210 -13.90 17.50 -3.81
CA THR A 210 -14.23 18.08 -5.12
C THR A 210 -14.74 16.99 -6.07
N THR A 211 -15.32 17.39 -7.19
CA THR A 211 -15.65 16.51 -8.32
C THR A 211 -14.45 16.34 -9.26
N ILE A 212 -14.46 15.25 -10.05
CA ILE A 212 -13.50 15.05 -11.14
C ILE A 212 -14.15 15.56 -12.42
N ASP A 213 -13.83 16.80 -12.80
CA ASP A 213 -14.41 17.46 -13.97
C ASP A 213 -13.62 17.21 -15.28
N THR A 214 -12.47 16.55 -15.18
CA THR A 214 -11.65 16.17 -16.33
C THR A 214 -12.15 14.88 -16.94
N SER A 215 -12.28 14.84 -18.27
CA SER A 215 -12.44 13.59 -19.00
C SER A 215 -11.21 12.71 -18.75
N ILE A 216 -11.43 11.49 -18.29
CA ILE A 216 -10.41 10.46 -18.14
C ILE A 216 -10.70 9.42 -19.21
N ASP A 217 -9.68 9.02 -19.96
CA ASP A 217 -9.82 7.98 -20.99
C ASP A 217 -10.16 6.65 -20.34
N ASP A 218 -11.02 5.87 -20.99
CA ASP A 218 -11.47 4.55 -20.50
C ASP A 218 -10.28 3.66 -20.13
N GLY A 219 -10.32 3.05 -18.95
CA GLY A 219 -9.24 2.25 -18.39
C GLY A 219 -8.02 3.00 -17.82
N ASP A 220 -7.92 4.33 -17.94
CA ASP A 220 -6.76 5.09 -17.45
C ASP A 220 -6.84 5.40 -15.94
N VAL A 221 -6.63 4.35 -15.13
CA VAL A 221 -6.60 4.44 -13.66
C VAL A 221 -5.45 5.32 -13.17
N ALA A 222 -4.36 5.46 -13.94
CA ALA A 222 -3.25 6.34 -13.56
C ALA A 222 -3.65 7.81 -13.64
N ALA A 223 -4.36 8.21 -14.69
CA ALA A 223 -4.95 9.53 -14.81
C ALA A 223 -5.99 9.78 -13.72
N LEU A 224 -6.84 8.78 -13.39
CA LEU A 224 -7.76 8.89 -12.24
C LEU A 224 -7.03 9.16 -10.93
N ARG A 225 -5.99 8.38 -10.60
CA ARG A 225 -5.18 8.57 -9.39
C ARG A 225 -4.49 9.94 -9.38
N SER A 226 -4.01 10.41 -10.53
CA SER A 226 -3.44 11.76 -10.67
C SER A 226 -4.49 12.83 -10.41
N ALA A 227 -5.70 12.67 -10.95
CA ALA A 227 -6.81 13.59 -10.76
C ALA A 227 -7.33 13.64 -9.31
N MET A 228 -7.15 12.58 -8.53
CA MET A 228 -7.48 12.49 -7.09
C MET A 228 -6.39 13.07 -6.16
N SER A 229 -5.15 13.19 -6.64
CA SER A 229 -4.02 13.58 -5.81
C SER A 229 -4.24 14.95 -5.14
N GLY A 230 -4.08 14.99 -3.82
CA GLY A 230 -4.29 16.19 -3.00
C GLY A 230 -5.76 16.57 -2.72
N LYS A 231 -6.73 15.75 -3.16
CA LYS A 231 -8.17 16.00 -2.98
C LYS A 231 -8.85 14.98 -2.08
N VAL A 232 -8.17 13.88 -1.74
CA VAL A 232 -8.68 12.83 -0.85
C VAL A 232 -8.74 13.35 0.59
N ILE A 233 -9.93 13.33 1.17
CA ILE A 233 -10.21 13.76 2.55
C ILE A 233 -10.74 12.63 3.44
N ALA A 234 -11.00 11.46 2.88
CA ALA A 234 -11.31 10.27 3.67
C ALA A 234 -11.10 9.02 2.82
N CYS A 235 -10.83 7.89 3.45
CA CYS A 235 -10.75 6.62 2.76
C CYS A 235 -11.09 5.43 3.67
N GLY A 236 -11.40 4.31 3.04
CA GLY A 236 -11.68 3.03 3.67
C GLY A 236 -11.30 1.89 2.74
N GLN A 237 -11.17 0.68 3.28
CA GLN A 237 -10.97 -0.51 2.46
C GLN A 237 -11.56 -1.77 3.09
N ILE A 238 -12.00 -2.69 2.23
CA ILE A 238 -12.28 -4.08 2.56
C ILE A 238 -11.49 -4.98 1.60
N THR A 239 -11.00 -6.12 2.07
CA THR A 239 -10.18 -7.04 1.31
C THR A 239 -10.85 -8.39 1.26
N GLY A 240 -11.11 -8.92 0.07
CA GLY A 240 -11.44 -10.33 -0.12
C GLY A 240 -10.23 -11.11 -0.61
N ARG A 241 -10.27 -12.44 -0.51
CA ARG A 241 -9.17 -13.31 -0.93
C ARG A 241 -9.61 -14.37 -1.93
N TYR A 242 -8.73 -14.77 -2.83
CA TYR A 242 -8.94 -15.95 -3.66
C TYR A 242 -7.62 -16.58 -4.09
N GLN A 243 -7.55 -17.91 -4.00
CA GLN A 243 -6.46 -18.73 -4.51
C GLN A 243 -7.02 -19.69 -5.56
N ARG A 244 -6.24 -19.92 -6.61
CA ARG A 244 -6.53 -20.95 -7.60
C ARG A 244 -5.56 -22.11 -7.47
N PHE A 245 -6.10 -23.30 -7.18
CA PHE A 245 -5.35 -24.55 -7.05
C PHE A 245 -5.11 -25.24 -8.41
#